data_AF-A0A1J4JPV3-F1
#
_entry.id   AF-A0A1J4JPV3-F1
#
_cell.length_a   1.000
_cell.length_b   1.000
_cell.length_c   1.000
_cell.angle_alpha   90.00
_cell.angle_beta   90.00
_cell.angle_gamma   90.00
#
_symmetry.space_group_name_H-M   'P 1'
#
loop_
_entity.id
_entity.type
_entity.pdbx_description
1 polymer ?
#
loop_
_entity_poly.entity_id
_entity_poly.type
_entity_poly.pdbx_seq_one_letter_code
_entity_poly.pdbx_strand_id
1 'polypeptide(L)'
;MRKSRNEYDADDVRDIVESLISGMSLARVPDELHTQLLMPLSAAKNEAIVAGNSSAVKRIQSIMRELRLNPGKRNGGSSRASSRPQSAFVTSRAMNDKIGNLDVTIDELLEGRSLDTVESSLISRLIPAMKNRKQGLIANGDYHGSQLLENLIQEANSKHYEATYQNVQSTKLNNLKLQLLQAKADLEAAENFWKESKEQQENDFNESLALLEEQQAQQLIDYDNSFPENLPANFRKLSCHVLQLREQEKHLVLSKRYEDAIPFRERADKLEAKELEQQRQKFIRAFNTQREQLLETHASQKRCFERNWERKWERFNKEKEHEISVLHKTIANFERKIGMLENETDFVTAPSTPRHTPRVSSRQSTMNRAPMRTTPANMNARVRNIAASRMTQKKPVIRRVPSAREQVY
;
A
#
# COMPACT_ATOMS: atom_id res chain seq x y z
N MET A 1 -22.54 -40.43 -18.69
CA MET A 1 -21.26 -39.86 -19.11
C MET A 1 -20.50 -39.38 -17.88
N ARG A 2 -19.42 -40.07 -17.50
CA ARG A 2 -18.55 -39.67 -16.38
C ARG A 2 -17.58 -38.63 -16.93
N LYS A 3 -17.74 -37.35 -16.54
CA LYS A 3 -16.76 -36.30 -16.84
C LYS A 3 -15.40 -36.73 -16.26
N SER A 4 -14.37 -36.68 -17.09
CA SER A 4 -12.98 -36.92 -16.71
C SER A 4 -12.61 -36.01 -15.54
N ARG A 5 -11.96 -36.61 -14.55
CA ARG A 5 -11.98 -36.22 -13.14
C ARG A 5 -10.93 -35.15 -12.75
N ASN A 6 -10.47 -34.27 -13.65
CA ASN A 6 -9.30 -33.45 -13.27
C ASN A 6 -9.16 -32.08 -13.96
N GLU A 7 -10.27 -31.44 -14.30
CA GLU A 7 -10.24 -30.04 -14.74
C GLU A 7 -11.35 -29.30 -13.99
N TYR A 8 -11.01 -28.84 -12.79
CA TYR A 8 -11.77 -27.76 -12.16
C TYR A 8 -11.28 -26.48 -12.83
N ASP A 9 -12.21 -25.70 -13.36
CA ASP A 9 -11.85 -24.48 -14.09
C ASP A 9 -11.32 -23.45 -13.08
N ALA A 10 -10.47 -22.51 -13.53
CA ALA A 10 -9.90 -21.51 -12.64
C ALA A 10 -10.98 -20.65 -11.94
N ASP A 11 -12.15 -20.53 -12.58
CA ASP A 11 -13.33 -19.85 -12.06
C ASP A 11 -13.99 -20.61 -10.89
N ASP A 12 -13.98 -21.95 -10.90
CA ASP A 12 -14.52 -22.76 -9.79
C ASP A 12 -13.74 -22.54 -8.49
N VAL A 13 -12.43 -22.32 -8.58
CA VAL A 13 -11.57 -22.09 -7.41
C VAL A 13 -11.89 -20.75 -6.74
N ARG A 14 -12.21 -19.71 -7.53
CA ARG A 14 -12.59 -18.39 -7.00
C ARG A 14 -13.93 -18.44 -6.27
N ASP A 15 -14.92 -19.12 -6.84
CA ASP A 15 -16.25 -19.27 -6.23
C ASP A 15 -16.19 -20.06 -4.91
N ILE A 16 -15.32 -21.08 -4.84
CA ILE A 16 -15.05 -21.81 -3.59
C ILE A 16 -14.42 -20.88 -2.54
N VAL A 17 -13.47 -20.02 -2.92
CA VAL A 17 -12.84 -19.04 -2.01
C VAL A 17 -13.86 -18.05 -1.47
N GLU A 18 -14.71 -17.48 -2.32
CA GLU A 18 -15.75 -16.55 -1.90
C GLU A 18 -16.80 -17.22 -1.00
N SER A 19 -17.15 -18.48 -1.30
CA SER A 19 -18.01 -19.31 -0.47
C SER A 19 -17.40 -19.61 0.90
N LEU A 20 -16.11 -19.90 0.98
CA LEU A 20 -15.39 -20.08 2.26
C LEU A 20 -15.35 -18.78 3.07
N ILE A 21 -15.13 -17.63 2.41
CA ILE A 21 -15.15 -16.31 3.05
C ILE A 21 -16.56 -15.98 3.56
N SER A 22 -17.62 -16.33 2.85
CA SER A 22 -19.01 -16.11 3.29
C SER A 22 -19.44 -17.03 4.44
N GLY A 23 -18.71 -18.13 4.67
CA GLY A 23 -18.87 -18.99 5.86
C GLY A 23 -19.08 -20.47 5.58
N MET A 24 -18.84 -20.93 4.34
CA MET A 24 -18.83 -22.35 4.02
C MET A 24 -17.74 -23.09 4.82
N SER A 25 -18.06 -24.29 5.32
CA SER A 25 -17.10 -25.11 6.06
C SER A 25 -16.09 -25.77 5.11
N LEU A 26 -14.81 -25.79 5.52
CA LEU A 26 -13.72 -26.40 4.76
C LEU A 26 -13.92 -27.89 4.47
N ALA A 27 -14.67 -28.61 5.32
CA ALA A 27 -14.97 -30.02 5.15
C ALA A 27 -15.84 -30.35 3.92
N ARG A 28 -16.48 -29.35 3.30
CA ARG A 28 -17.25 -29.53 2.05
C ARG A 28 -16.39 -29.44 0.79
N VAL A 29 -15.17 -28.95 0.92
CA VAL A 29 -14.24 -28.79 -0.20
C VAL A 29 -13.44 -30.07 -0.39
N PRO A 30 -13.42 -30.66 -1.60
CA PRO A 30 -12.57 -31.83 -1.89
C PRO A 30 -11.10 -31.58 -1.54
N ASP A 31 -10.47 -32.56 -0.89
CA ASP A 31 -9.07 -32.48 -0.43
C ASP A 31 -8.08 -32.21 -1.58
N GLU A 32 -8.41 -32.66 -2.79
CA GLU A 32 -7.63 -32.44 -4.02
C GLU A 32 -7.45 -30.95 -4.34
N LEU A 33 -8.38 -30.09 -3.92
CA LEU A 33 -8.37 -28.65 -4.18
C LEU A 33 -7.69 -27.83 -3.07
N HIS A 34 -7.34 -28.45 -1.94
CA HIS A 34 -6.82 -27.74 -0.77
C HIS A 34 -5.48 -27.05 -1.06
N THR A 35 -4.63 -27.66 -1.88
CA THR A 35 -3.34 -27.08 -2.29
C THR A 35 -3.52 -25.90 -3.24
N GLN A 36 -4.53 -25.96 -4.11
CA GLN A 36 -4.83 -24.92 -5.10
C GLN A 36 -5.47 -23.68 -4.47
N LEU A 37 -6.14 -23.82 -3.32
CA LEU A 37 -6.80 -22.71 -2.62
C LEU A 37 -5.85 -21.77 -1.86
N LEU A 38 -4.62 -22.20 -1.55
CA LEU A 38 -3.68 -21.43 -0.74
C LEU A 38 -3.30 -20.08 -1.36
N MET A 39 -3.09 -20.04 -2.66
CA MET A 39 -2.68 -18.83 -3.38
C MET A 39 -3.86 -17.84 -3.53
N PRO A 40 -5.05 -18.25 -4.02
CA PRO A 40 -6.25 -17.41 -4.05
C PRO A 40 -6.66 -16.87 -2.67
N LEU A 41 -6.61 -17.68 -1.61
CA LEU A 41 -6.90 -17.21 -0.25
C LEU A 41 -5.89 -16.16 0.24
N SER A 42 -4.61 -16.28 -0.16
CA SER A 42 -3.61 -15.27 0.16
C SER A 42 -3.88 -13.95 -0.57
N ALA A 43 -4.32 -14.01 -1.83
CA ALA A 43 -4.73 -12.83 -2.59
C ALA A 43 -5.97 -12.16 -1.96
N ALA A 44 -7.03 -12.92 -1.69
CA ALA A 44 -8.25 -12.44 -1.05
C ALA A 44 -7.98 -11.87 0.36
N LYS A 45 -7.01 -12.41 1.10
CA LYS A 45 -6.57 -11.86 2.38
C LYS A 45 -5.97 -10.46 2.23
N ASN A 46 -5.11 -10.26 1.23
CA ASN A 46 -4.49 -8.95 0.99
C ASN A 46 -5.54 -7.93 0.54
N GLU A 47 -6.47 -8.33 -0.32
CA GLU A 47 -7.61 -7.50 -0.71
C GLU A 47 -8.47 -7.10 0.49
N ALA A 48 -8.79 -8.04 1.39
CA ALA A 48 -9.54 -7.76 2.60
C ALA A 48 -8.80 -6.82 3.58
N ILE A 49 -7.46 -6.85 3.60
CA ILE A 49 -6.62 -5.91 4.37
C ILE A 49 -6.72 -4.50 3.79
N VAL A 50 -6.57 -4.38 2.47
CA VAL A 50 -6.69 -3.10 1.75
C VAL A 50 -8.09 -2.50 1.92
N ALA A 51 -9.14 -3.34 1.88
CA ALA A 51 -10.52 -2.94 2.11
C ALA A 51 -10.86 -2.66 3.60
N GLY A 52 -9.95 -2.94 4.54
CA GLY A 52 -10.19 -2.74 5.98
C GLY A 52 -11.16 -3.73 6.62
N ASN A 53 -11.49 -4.84 5.96
CA ASN A 53 -12.43 -5.84 6.46
C ASN A 53 -11.75 -6.85 7.40
N SER A 54 -11.49 -6.43 8.64
CA SER A 54 -10.81 -7.24 9.65
C SER A 54 -11.50 -8.58 9.99
N SER A 55 -12.81 -8.69 9.77
CA SER A 55 -13.58 -9.91 10.01
C SER A 55 -13.28 -10.99 8.96
N ALA A 56 -13.22 -10.59 7.69
CA ALA A 56 -12.83 -11.47 6.58
C ALA A 56 -11.38 -11.93 6.72
N VAL A 57 -10.46 -11.03 7.11
CA VAL A 57 -9.05 -11.36 7.33
C VAL A 57 -8.87 -12.45 8.40
N LYS A 58 -9.56 -12.33 9.55
CA LYS A 58 -9.51 -13.34 10.62
C LYS A 58 -10.06 -14.69 10.15
N ARG A 59 -11.14 -14.68 9.36
CA ARG A 59 -11.75 -15.89 8.80
C ARG A 59 -10.81 -16.58 7.81
N ILE A 60 -10.24 -15.83 6.87
CA ILE A 60 -9.28 -16.35 5.89
C ILE A 60 -8.04 -16.93 6.60
N GLN A 61 -7.52 -16.24 7.62
CA GLN A 61 -6.40 -16.75 8.44
C GLN A 61 -6.72 -18.06 9.17
N SER A 62 -7.96 -18.22 9.65
CA SER A 62 -8.42 -19.48 10.26
C SER A 62 -8.44 -20.61 9.23
N ILE A 63 -9.01 -20.36 8.05
CA ILE A 63 -9.09 -21.34 6.95
C ILE A 63 -7.68 -21.74 6.47
N MET A 64 -6.78 -20.77 6.27
CA MET A 64 -5.39 -21.05 5.88
C MET A 64 -4.63 -21.86 6.93
N ARG A 65 -4.93 -21.67 8.22
CA ARG A 65 -4.33 -22.46 9.30
C ARG A 65 -4.83 -23.90 9.27
N GLU A 66 -6.12 -24.12 9.05
CA GLU A 66 -6.70 -25.46 8.91
C GLU A 66 -6.17 -26.21 7.68
N LEU A 67 -6.02 -25.53 6.54
CA LEU A 67 -5.42 -26.09 5.32
C LEU A 67 -3.96 -26.53 5.53
N ARG A 68 -3.15 -25.75 6.26
CA ARG A 68 -1.73 -26.07 6.52
C ARG A 68 -1.53 -27.19 7.52
N LEU A 69 -2.51 -27.48 8.36
CA LEU A 69 -2.42 -28.52 9.41
C LEU A 69 -2.77 -29.92 8.88
N ASN A 70 -3.26 -30.05 7.65
CA ASN A 70 -3.82 -31.30 7.12
C ASN A 70 -3.17 -31.89 5.82
N PRO A 71 -1.88 -31.73 5.48
CA PRO A 71 -1.36 -32.35 4.26
C PRO A 71 -1.12 -33.87 4.35
N GLY A 72 -1.47 -34.58 5.43
CA GLY A 72 -1.26 -36.04 5.45
C GLY A 72 -1.48 -36.84 6.73
N LYS A 73 -2.23 -36.35 7.72
CA LYS A 73 -2.51 -37.15 8.93
C LYS A 73 -3.93 -36.98 9.40
N ARG A 74 -4.79 -37.94 9.05
CA ARG A 74 -5.92 -38.37 9.88
C ARG A 74 -6.47 -39.71 9.38
N ASN A 75 -5.74 -40.77 9.70
CA ASN A 75 -6.38 -42.03 10.08
C ASN A 75 -5.48 -42.74 11.10
N GLY A 76 -5.95 -42.78 12.34
CA GLY A 76 -5.19 -43.32 13.46
C GLY A 76 -5.67 -42.68 14.76
N GLY A 77 -6.78 -43.21 15.28
CA GLY A 77 -7.19 -42.91 16.64
C GLY A 77 -6.19 -43.46 17.67
N SER A 78 -6.44 -43.05 18.90
CA SER A 78 -5.92 -43.59 20.16
C SER A 78 -4.75 -42.86 20.82
N SER A 79 -4.93 -42.74 22.13
CA SER A 79 -3.98 -42.51 23.22
C SER A 79 -3.31 -41.14 23.34
N ARG A 80 -3.77 -40.42 24.37
CA ARG A 80 -2.96 -39.61 25.30
C ARG A 80 -1.54 -40.18 25.43
N ALA A 81 -0.55 -39.45 24.93
CA ALA A 81 0.83 -39.57 25.38
C ALA A 81 1.50 -38.20 25.34
N SER A 82 1.94 -37.77 26.52
CA SER A 82 2.86 -36.66 26.73
C SER A 82 4.18 -36.98 26.04
N SER A 83 4.44 -36.38 24.88
CA SER A 83 5.73 -36.47 24.20
C SER A 83 6.44 -35.11 24.24
N ARG A 84 7.19 -34.97 25.33
CA ARG A 84 8.31 -34.05 25.52
C ARG A 84 9.29 -34.20 24.34
N PRO A 85 9.77 -33.11 23.72
CA PRO A 85 10.68 -33.21 22.58
C PRO A 85 12.02 -33.78 23.05
N GLN A 86 12.44 -34.90 22.48
CA GLN A 86 13.78 -35.44 22.65
C GLN A 86 14.76 -34.51 21.94
N SER A 87 15.51 -33.77 22.74
CA SER A 87 16.72 -33.07 22.31
C SER A 87 17.72 -34.09 21.80
N ALA A 88 18.30 -33.81 20.64
CA ALA A 88 19.47 -34.49 20.12
C ALA A 88 20.53 -34.63 21.22
N PHE A 89 21.00 -35.86 21.42
CA PHE A 89 22.13 -36.19 22.29
C PHE A 89 23.38 -35.48 21.76
N VAL A 90 23.67 -34.32 22.34
CA VAL A 90 25.01 -33.73 22.29
C VAL A 90 25.88 -34.55 23.23
N THR A 91 26.88 -35.21 22.63
CA THR A 91 27.93 -35.99 23.27
C THR A 91 28.54 -35.27 24.48
N SER A 92 28.14 -35.67 25.69
CA SER A 92 28.57 -35.08 26.96
C SER A 92 30.01 -35.42 27.37
N ARG A 93 30.77 -36.11 26.51
CA ARG A 93 32.11 -36.63 26.86
C ARG A 93 33.22 -35.57 26.82
N ALA A 94 33.03 -34.42 26.18
CA ALA A 94 34.05 -33.35 26.11
C ALA A 94 33.98 -32.32 27.26
N MET A 95 33.01 -32.43 28.17
CA MET A 95 32.85 -31.47 29.29
C MET A 95 33.54 -31.92 30.59
N ASN A 96 33.94 -33.20 30.70
CA ASN A 96 34.51 -33.74 31.93
C ASN A 96 36.00 -33.43 32.09
N ASP A 97 36.75 -33.27 31.00
CA ASP A 97 38.21 -33.00 31.05
C ASP A 97 38.55 -31.60 31.58
N LYS A 98 37.56 -30.69 31.67
CA LYS A 98 37.76 -29.33 32.21
C LYS A 98 37.59 -29.24 33.73
N ILE A 99 37.12 -30.30 34.39
CA ILE A 99 36.88 -30.29 35.84
C ILE A 99 38.20 -30.37 36.61
N GLY A 100 39.16 -31.18 36.14
CA GLY A 100 40.49 -31.28 36.77
C GLY A 100 41.30 -29.99 36.73
N ASN A 101 41.04 -29.12 35.75
CA ASN A 101 41.72 -27.82 35.67
C ASN A 101 41.15 -26.78 36.66
N LEU A 102 39.95 -26.98 37.22
CA LEU A 102 39.36 -26.02 38.15
C LEU A 102 40.12 -25.96 39.46
N ASP A 103 40.52 -27.11 40.01
CA ASP A 103 41.25 -27.15 41.28
C ASP A 103 42.64 -26.50 41.17
N VAL A 104 43.34 -26.74 40.06
CA VAL A 104 44.63 -26.09 39.74
C VAL A 104 44.46 -24.57 39.63
N THR A 105 43.41 -24.09 38.94
CA THR A 105 43.15 -22.65 38.88
C THR A 105 42.78 -22.06 40.23
N ILE A 106 42.14 -22.81 41.13
CA ILE A 106 41.87 -22.35 42.49
C ILE A 106 43.18 -22.25 43.29
N ASP A 107 44.10 -23.20 43.14
CA ASP A 107 45.43 -23.16 43.75
C ASP A 107 46.23 -21.95 43.27
N GLU A 108 46.30 -21.72 41.98
CA GLU A 108 46.99 -20.57 41.40
C GLU A 108 46.40 -19.23 41.89
N LEU A 109 45.07 -19.14 42.06
CA LEU A 109 44.41 -17.95 42.62
C LEU A 109 44.76 -17.76 44.11
N LEU A 110 44.88 -18.84 44.88
CA LEU A 110 45.33 -18.79 46.27
C LEU A 110 46.82 -18.38 46.39
N GLU A 111 47.63 -18.72 45.39
CA GLU A 111 49.03 -18.30 45.26
C GLU A 111 49.18 -16.82 44.82
N GLY A 112 48.07 -16.12 44.53
CA GLY A 112 48.05 -14.70 44.21
C GLY A 112 47.93 -14.38 42.71
N ARG A 113 47.56 -15.35 41.86
CA ARG A 113 47.18 -15.07 40.47
C ARG A 113 45.97 -14.11 40.46
N SER A 114 46.03 -13.05 39.65
CA SER A 114 44.90 -12.13 39.50
C SER A 114 43.71 -12.82 38.84
N LEU A 115 42.52 -12.59 39.39
CA LEU A 115 41.25 -13.06 38.84
C LEU A 115 40.99 -12.50 37.44
N ASP A 116 41.60 -11.38 37.05
CA ASP A 116 41.47 -10.76 35.73
C ASP A 116 41.92 -11.71 34.61
N THR A 117 42.92 -12.55 34.89
CA THR A 117 43.47 -13.52 33.93
C THR A 117 42.56 -14.73 33.68
N VAL A 118 41.53 -14.93 34.51
CA VAL A 118 40.58 -16.03 34.38
C VAL A 118 39.45 -15.64 33.42
N GLU A 119 39.20 -16.50 32.44
CA GLU A 119 38.13 -16.33 31.45
C GLU A 119 36.75 -16.24 32.13
N SER A 120 35.94 -15.25 31.75
CA SER A 120 34.62 -14.98 32.36
C SER A 120 33.65 -16.16 32.31
N SER A 121 33.80 -17.06 31.32
CA SER A 121 32.99 -18.27 31.19
C SER A 121 33.27 -19.28 32.32
N LEU A 122 34.52 -19.36 32.78
CA LEU A 122 34.98 -20.28 33.82
C LEU A 122 34.57 -19.82 35.23
N ILE A 123 34.44 -18.50 35.45
CA ILE A 123 34.09 -17.93 36.76
C ILE A 123 32.77 -18.50 37.31
N SER A 124 31.77 -18.70 36.44
CA SER A 124 30.48 -19.28 36.81
C SER A 124 30.59 -20.69 37.43
N ARG A 125 31.59 -21.47 36.98
CA ARG A 125 31.89 -22.83 37.46
C ARG A 125 32.86 -22.82 38.64
N LEU A 126 33.74 -21.83 38.69
CA LEU A 126 34.72 -21.64 39.75
C LEU A 126 34.05 -21.29 41.09
N ILE A 127 32.99 -20.48 41.07
CA ILE A 127 32.29 -20.04 42.31
C ILE A 127 31.77 -21.23 43.14
N PRO A 128 31.03 -22.22 42.59
CA PRO A 128 30.64 -23.43 43.33
C PRO A 128 31.83 -24.25 43.83
N ALA A 129 32.89 -24.41 43.02
CA ALA A 129 34.07 -25.18 43.39
C ALA A 129 34.82 -24.54 44.56
N MET A 130 35.03 -23.22 44.53
CA MET A 130 35.61 -22.45 45.64
C MET A 130 34.75 -22.55 46.91
N LYS A 131 33.41 -22.53 46.79
CA LYS A 131 32.50 -22.71 47.94
C LYS A 131 32.64 -24.10 48.58
N ASN A 132 32.74 -25.15 47.77
CA ASN A 132 32.97 -26.52 48.26
C ASN A 132 34.33 -26.65 48.94
N ARG A 133 35.38 -26.08 48.33
CA ARG A 133 36.73 -26.09 48.90
C ARG A 133 36.80 -25.31 50.22
N LYS A 134 36.10 -24.16 50.30
CA LYS A 134 35.96 -23.38 51.53
C LYS A 134 35.34 -24.21 52.66
N GLN A 135 34.28 -24.97 52.39
CA GLN A 135 33.67 -25.87 53.39
C GLN A 135 34.66 -26.94 53.87
N GLY A 136 35.49 -27.48 52.97
CA GLY A 136 36.58 -28.40 53.33
C GLY A 136 37.62 -27.77 54.26
N LEU A 137 38.06 -26.54 53.99
CA LEU A 137 39.01 -25.82 54.86
C LEU A 137 38.43 -25.51 56.25
N ILE A 138 37.13 -25.13 56.31
CA ILE A 138 36.42 -24.93 57.57
C ILE A 138 36.37 -26.22 58.39
N ALA A 139 36.09 -27.37 57.75
CA ALA A 139 36.07 -28.66 58.42
C ALA A 139 37.46 -29.06 58.96
N ASN A 140 38.53 -28.64 58.29
CA ASN A 140 39.91 -28.89 58.69
C ASN A 140 40.47 -27.87 59.70
N GLY A 141 39.70 -26.82 60.05
CA GLY A 141 40.11 -25.77 60.98
C GLY A 141 41.04 -24.69 60.40
N ASP A 142 41.25 -24.65 59.08
CA ASP A 142 42.02 -23.59 58.42
C ASP A 142 41.13 -22.38 58.07
N TYR A 143 40.96 -21.52 59.06
CA TYR A 143 40.14 -20.31 58.93
C TYR A 143 40.79 -19.24 58.03
N HIS A 144 42.12 -19.20 57.94
CA HIS A 144 42.82 -18.20 57.13
C HIS A 144 42.62 -18.49 55.64
N GLY A 145 42.84 -19.74 55.21
CA GLY A 145 42.57 -20.16 53.83
C GLY A 145 41.09 -20.00 53.47
N SER A 146 40.17 -20.29 54.41
CA SER A 146 38.75 -20.05 54.23
C SER A 146 38.40 -18.57 54.00
N GLN A 147 39.05 -17.64 54.72
CA GLN A 147 38.81 -16.20 54.55
C GLN A 147 39.33 -15.71 53.19
N LEU A 148 40.50 -16.20 52.75
CA LEU A 148 41.05 -15.86 51.44
C LEU A 148 40.12 -16.34 50.31
N LEU A 149 39.61 -17.57 50.39
CA LEU A 149 38.60 -18.08 49.47
C LEU A 149 37.30 -17.26 49.49
N GLU A 150 36.85 -16.80 50.66
CA GLU A 150 35.66 -15.96 50.75
C GLU A 150 35.86 -14.62 50.00
N ASN A 151 37.00 -13.97 50.18
CA ASN A 151 37.34 -12.74 49.46
C ASN A 151 37.39 -12.98 47.94
N LEU A 152 38.05 -14.07 47.50
CA LEU A 152 38.09 -14.48 46.09
C LEU A 152 36.70 -14.79 45.53
N ILE A 153 35.82 -15.42 46.31
CA ILE A 153 34.43 -15.66 45.92
C ILE A 153 33.68 -14.34 45.72
N GLN A 154 33.87 -13.35 46.58
CA GLN A 154 33.24 -12.04 46.45
C GLN A 154 33.73 -11.29 45.21
N GLU A 155 35.03 -11.32 44.94
CA GLU A 155 35.64 -10.77 43.73
C GLU A 155 35.13 -11.49 42.47
N ALA A 156 35.10 -12.82 42.49
CA ALA A 156 34.56 -13.66 41.41
C ALA A 156 33.09 -13.39 41.14
N ASN A 157 32.26 -13.21 42.17
CA ASN A 157 30.88 -12.81 42.00
C ASN A 157 30.79 -11.44 41.33
N SER A 158 31.59 -10.47 41.77
CA SER A 158 31.60 -9.10 41.22
C SER A 158 31.97 -9.11 39.73
N LYS A 159 33.05 -9.82 39.36
CA LYS A 159 33.48 -10.00 37.97
C LYS A 159 32.46 -10.78 37.14
N HIS A 160 31.81 -11.79 37.71
CA HIS A 160 30.75 -12.54 37.03
C HIS A 160 29.54 -11.66 36.70
N TYR A 161 29.11 -10.81 37.64
CA TYR A 161 28.02 -9.87 37.41
C TYR A 161 28.40 -8.83 36.34
N GLU A 162 29.61 -8.29 36.39
CA GLU A 162 30.11 -7.36 35.37
C GLU A 162 30.13 -7.99 33.97
N ALA A 163 30.71 -9.18 33.83
CA ALA A 163 30.75 -9.89 32.55
C ALA A 163 29.34 -10.22 32.03
N THR A 164 28.43 -10.62 32.91
CA THR A 164 27.03 -10.88 32.53
C THR A 164 26.34 -9.60 32.07
N TYR A 165 26.55 -8.50 32.77
CA TYR A 165 26.02 -7.19 32.41
C TYR A 165 26.56 -6.71 31.05
N GLN A 166 27.87 -6.78 30.84
CA GLN A 166 28.51 -6.44 29.55
C GLN A 166 27.97 -7.31 28.41
N ASN A 167 27.79 -8.61 28.62
CA ASN A 167 27.21 -9.51 27.61
C ASN A 167 25.76 -9.13 27.26
N VAL A 168 24.95 -8.78 28.26
CA VAL A 168 23.56 -8.31 28.03
C VAL A 168 23.55 -7.00 27.25
N GLN A 169 24.42 -6.05 27.60
CA GLN A 169 24.52 -4.76 26.90
C GLN A 169 25.02 -4.94 25.46
N SER A 170 26.07 -5.75 25.25
CA SER A 170 26.59 -6.09 23.92
C SER A 170 25.53 -6.74 23.05
N THR A 171 24.77 -7.70 23.59
CA THR A 171 23.65 -8.35 22.88
C THR A 171 22.57 -7.34 22.50
N LYS A 172 22.20 -6.44 23.42
CA LYS A 172 21.21 -5.38 23.18
C LYS A 172 21.66 -4.42 22.09
N LEU A 173 22.92 -4.00 22.12
CA LEU A 173 23.55 -3.13 21.13
C LEU A 173 23.59 -3.81 19.75
N ASN A 174 23.99 -5.08 19.67
CA ASN A 174 23.99 -5.85 18.42
C ASN A 174 22.58 -5.98 17.83
N ASN A 175 21.58 -6.23 18.67
CA ASN A 175 20.18 -6.29 18.24
C ASN A 175 19.70 -4.95 17.66
N LEU A 176 20.06 -3.82 18.28
CA LEU A 176 19.73 -2.48 17.76
C LEU A 176 20.46 -2.18 16.45
N LYS A 177 21.74 -2.56 16.33
CA LYS A 177 22.51 -2.42 15.08
C LYS A 177 21.89 -3.22 13.95
N LEU A 178 21.42 -4.44 14.23
CA LEU A 178 20.70 -5.26 13.25
C LEU A 178 19.37 -4.61 12.84
N GLN A 179 18.59 -4.09 13.78
CA GLN A 179 17.34 -3.35 13.49
C GLN A 179 17.59 -2.09 12.66
N LEU A 180 18.68 -1.37 12.93
CA LEU A 180 19.08 -0.21 12.13
C LEU A 180 19.44 -0.60 10.70
N LEU A 181 20.19 -1.69 10.52
CA LEU A 181 20.55 -2.19 9.19
C LEU A 181 19.29 -2.58 8.40
N GLN A 182 18.35 -3.29 9.05
CA GLN A 182 17.08 -3.64 8.43
C GLN A 182 16.26 -2.39 8.04
N ALA A 183 16.14 -1.40 8.94
CA ALA A 183 15.40 -0.17 8.63
C ALA A 183 16.03 0.63 7.48
N LYS A 184 17.36 0.59 7.32
CA LYS A 184 18.06 1.20 6.18
C LYS A 184 17.78 0.45 4.87
N ALA A 185 17.76 -0.88 4.89
CA ALA A 185 17.38 -1.69 3.73
C ALA A 185 15.90 -1.46 3.33
N ASP A 186 15.00 -1.34 4.32
CA ASP A 186 13.59 -1.04 4.07
C ASP A 186 13.41 0.35 3.43
N LEU A 187 14.22 1.34 3.83
CA LEU A 187 14.24 2.67 3.21
C LEU A 187 14.67 2.60 1.75
N GLU A 188 15.77 1.93 1.45
CA GLU A 188 16.25 1.79 0.07
C GLU A 188 15.23 1.05 -0.81
N ALA A 189 14.61 -0.01 -0.28
CA ALA A 189 13.56 -0.74 -0.97
C ALA A 189 12.34 0.15 -1.25
N ALA A 190 11.92 0.97 -0.28
CA ALA A 190 10.83 1.92 -0.47
C ALA A 190 11.19 2.98 -1.52
N GLU A 191 12.39 3.54 -1.50
CA GLU A 191 12.84 4.53 -2.48
C GLU A 191 12.84 3.96 -3.91
N ASN A 192 13.33 2.73 -4.09
CA ASN A 192 13.30 2.04 -5.37
C ASN A 192 11.87 1.76 -5.84
N PHE A 193 11.01 1.26 -4.96
CA PHE A 193 9.59 1.03 -5.25
C PHE A 193 8.88 2.30 -5.72
N TRP A 194 9.08 3.41 -5.01
CA TRP A 194 8.47 4.69 -5.39
C TRP A 194 9.05 5.26 -6.67
N LYS A 195 10.32 4.97 -7.00
CA LYS A 195 10.94 5.36 -8.28
C LYS A 195 10.31 4.61 -9.45
N GLU A 196 10.17 3.29 -9.36
CA GLU A 196 9.50 2.47 -10.38
C GLU A 196 8.04 2.86 -10.54
N SER A 197 7.33 3.04 -9.41
CA SER A 197 5.94 3.47 -9.42
C SER A 197 5.76 4.85 -10.05
N LYS A 198 6.72 5.76 -9.86
CA LYS A 198 6.73 7.08 -10.48
C LYS A 198 6.81 6.99 -12.00
N GLU A 199 7.76 6.19 -12.50
CA GLU A 199 7.95 5.94 -13.94
C GLU A 199 6.69 5.32 -14.56
N GLN A 200 6.09 4.33 -13.89
CA GLN A 200 4.84 3.72 -14.36
C GLN A 200 3.71 4.75 -14.46
N GLN A 201 3.52 5.60 -13.45
CA GLN A 201 2.49 6.65 -13.49
C GLN A 201 2.76 7.67 -14.62
N GLU A 202 4.02 8.05 -14.85
CA GLU A 202 4.37 8.95 -15.97
C GLU A 202 4.08 8.31 -17.33
N ASN A 203 4.34 7.02 -17.50
CA ASN A 203 3.99 6.28 -18.71
C ASN A 203 2.47 6.20 -18.90
N ASP A 204 1.72 5.83 -17.86
CA ASP A 204 0.25 5.78 -17.90
C ASP A 204 -0.36 7.15 -18.28
N PHE A 205 0.23 8.25 -17.78
CA PHE A 205 -0.18 9.61 -18.12
C PHE A 205 0.02 9.90 -19.60
N ASN A 206 1.22 9.63 -20.11
CA ASN A 206 1.59 9.91 -21.50
C ASN A 206 0.73 9.07 -22.47
N GLU A 207 0.52 7.79 -22.17
CA GLU A 207 -0.35 6.92 -22.97
C GLU A 207 -1.80 7.42 -22.97
N SER A 208 -2.35 7.74 -21.80
CA SER A 208 -3.71 8.26 -21.68
C SER A 208 -3.89 9.61 -22.37
N LEU A 209 -2.87 10.47 -22.33
CA LEU A 209 -2.87 11.76 -23.00
C LEU A 209 -2.83 11.59 -24.53
N ALA A 210 -1.94 10.73 -25.03
CA ALA A 210 -1.83 10.43 -26.45
C ALA A 210 -3.15 9.87 -27.01
N LEU A 211 -3.78 8.94 -26.29
CA LEU A 211 -5.08 8.38 -26.67
C LEU A 211 -6.19 9.43 -26.68
N LEU A 212 -6.19 10.36 -25.72
CA LEU A 212 -7.14 11.48 -25.71
C LEU A 212 -6.93 12.39 -26.93
N GLU A 213 -5.68 12.71 -27.26
CA GLU A 213 -5.34 13.56 -28.41
C GLU A 213 -5.69 12.89 -29.75
N GLU A 214 -5.45 11.59 -29.88
CA GLU A 214 -5.82 10.80 -31.05
C GLU A 214 -7.35 10.81 -31.27
N GLN A 215 -8.13 10.57 -30.21
CA GLN A 215 -9.59 10.65 -30.28
C GLN A 215 -10.07 12.04 -30.68
N GLN A 216 -9.45 13.08 -30.14
CA GLN A 216 -9.77 14.47 -30.47
C GLN A 216 -9.41 14.80 -31.94
N ALA A 217 -8.28 14.30 -32.43
CA ALA A 217 -7.88 14.46 -33.82
C ALA A 217 -8.86 13.75 -34.78
N GLN A 218 -9.25 12.51 -34.46
CA GLN A 218 -10.22 11.76 -35.25
C GLN A 218 -11.58 12.47 -35.29
N GLN A 219 -12.05 13.00 -34.16
CA GLN A 219 -13.30 13.77 -34.11
C GLN A 219 -13.27 15.01 -35.01
N LEU A 220 -12.13 15.69 -35.10
CA LEU A 220 -11.97 16.84 -36.00
C LEU A 220 -11.98 16.40 -37.47
N ILE A 221 -11.30 15.29 -37.80
CA ILE A 221 -11.30 14.72 -39.15
C ILE A 221 -12.72 14.33 -39.55
N ASP A 222 -13.45 13.62 -38.69
CA ASP A 222 -14.82 13.20 -38.92
C ASP A 222 -15.75 14.41 -39.08
N TYR A 223 -15.55 15.45 -38.27
CA TYR A 223 -16.32 16.69 -38.36
C TYR A 223 -16.05 17.42 -39.68
N ASP A 224 -14.77 17.57 -40.08
CA ASP A 224 -14.39 18.22 -41.33
C ASP A 224 -14.87 17.41 -42.56
N ASN A 225 -14.84 16.07 -42.49
CA ASN A 225 -15.39 15.18 -43.51
C ASN A 225 -16.93 15.21 -43.59
N SER A 226 -17.61 15.65 -42.52
CA SER A 226 -19.07 15.79 -42.51
C SER A 226 -19.59 17.02 -43.27
N PHE A 227 -18.69 17.84 -43.82
CA PHE A 227 -19.06 19.02 -44.60
C PHE A 227 -19.88 18.63 -45.84
N PRO A 228 -21.17 19.01 -45.92
CA PRO A 228 -22.04 18.56 -47.00
C PRO A 228 -21.70 19.28 -48.31
N GLU A 229 -21.64 18.51 -49.40
CA GLU A 229 -21.41 19.06 -50.75
C GLU A 229 -22.50 20.05 -51.17
N ASN A 230 -23.75 19.78 -50.76
CA ASN A 230 -24.88 20.65 -51.02
C ASN A 230 -25.38 21.31 -49.73
N LEU A 231 -25.77 22.60 -49.79
CA LEU A 231 -26.26 23.34 -48.61
C LEU A 231 -27.36 22.56 -47.86
N PRO A 232 -27.38 22.49 -46.54
CA PRO A 232 -28.49 21.87 -45.82
C PRO A 232 -29.82 22.57 -46.09
N ALA A 233 -30.94 21.83 -46.03
CA ALA A 233 -32.28 22.36 -46.33
C ALA A 233 -32.65 23.64 -45.54
N ASN A 234 -32.14 23.78 -44.30
CA ASN A 234 -32.35 24.96 -43.48
C ASN A 234 -31.76 26.25 -44.07
N PHE A 235 -30.69 26.13 -44.87
CA PHE A 235 -30.01 27.25 -45.53
C PHE A 235 -30.43 27.41 -47.00
N ARG A 236 -31.21 26.48 -47.57
CA ARG A 236 -31.73 26.62 -48.95
C ARG A 236 -33.01 27.47 -49.06
N LYS A 237 -33.50 28.04 -47.96
CA LYS A 237 -34.75 28.82 -47.95
C LYS A 237 -34.52 30.18 -48.64
N LEU A 238 -35.20 30.38 -49.76
CA LEU A 238 -35.27 31.65 -50.48
C LEU A 238 -36.20 32.62 -49.76
N SER A 239 -35.99 33.92 -50.00
CA SER A 239 -36.86 34.96 -49.48
C SER A 239 -38.24 34.91 -50.13
N CYS A 240 -39.25 35.41 -49.42
CA CYS A 240 -40.61 35.52 -49.95
C CYS A 240 -40.65 36.34 -51.24
N HIS A 241 -39.77 37.33 -51.41
CA HIS A 241 -39.72 38.16 -52.61
C HIS A 241 -39.30 37.38 -53.86
N VAL A 242 -38.28 36.51 -53.75
CA VAL A 242 -37.88 35.63 -54.86
C VAL A 242 -39.00 34.66 -55.21
N LEU A 243 -39.67 34.10 -54.20
CA LEU A 243 -40.81 33.20 -54.40
C LEU A 243 -41.98 33.91 -55.12
N GLN A 244 -42.28 35.16 -54.79
CA GLN A 244 -43.29 35.97 -55.47
C GLN A 244 -42.94 36.25 -56.93
N LEU A 245 -41.68 36.58 -57.24
CA LEU A 245 -41.22 36.79 -58.62
C LEU A 245 -41.36 35.51 -59.47
N ARG A 246 -41.03 34.34 -58.89
CA ARG A 246 -41.22 33.03 -59.53
C ARG A 246 -42.69 32.69 -59.75
N GLU A 247 -43.55 33.06 -58.81
CA GLU A 247 -45.00 32.86 -58.95
C GLU A 247 -45.58 33.75 -60.06
N GLN A 248 -45.16 35.01 -60.15
CA GLN A 248 -45.52 35.93 -61.23
C GLN A 248 -45.02 35.44 -62.59
N GLU A 249 -43.77 35.01 -62.67
CA GLU A 249 -43.18 34.35 -63.85
C GLU A 249 -44.05 33.17 -64.30
N LYS A 250 -44.34 32.24 -63.37
CA LYS A 250 -45.16 31.05 -63.64
C LYS A 250 -46.54 31.42 -64.15
N HIS A 251 -47.19 32.42 -63.57
CA HIS A 251 -48.50 32.89 -64.02
C HIS A 251 -48.45 33.47 -65.46
N LEU A 252 -47.44 34.30 -65.77
CA LEU A 252 -47.26 34.87 -67.10
C LEU A 252 -47.00 33.78 -68.16
N VAL A 253 -46.18 32.79 -67.84
CA VAL A 253 -45.92 31.62 -68.70
C VAL A 253 -47.21 30.83 -68.96
N LEU A 254 -48.01 30.55 -67.93
CA LEU A 254 -49.30 29.86 -68.08
C LEU A 254 -50.29 30.66 -68.95
N SER A 255 -50.25 31.99 -68.87
CA SER A 255 -51.03 32.90 -69.72
C SER A 255 -50.47 33.08 -71.14
N LYS A 256 -49.37 32.39 -71.47
CA LYS A 256 -48.64 32.45 -72.75
C LYS A 256 -48.05 33.83 -73.10
N ARG A 257 -47.83 34.68 -72.10
CA ARG A 257 -47.16 35.99 -72.23
C ARG A 257 -45.66 35.87 -71.99
N TYR A 258 -44.95 35.30 -72.94
CA TYR A 258 -43.54 34.95 -72.76
C TYR A 258 -42.62 36.18 -72.70
N GLU A 259 -42.89 37.23 -73.48
CA GLU A 259 -42.08 38.46 -73.50
C GLU A 259 -42.09 39.14 -72.13
N ASP A 260 -43.26 39.25 -71.50
CA ASP A 260 -43.42 39.81 -70.17
C ASP A 260 -42.75 38.95 -69.08
N ALA A 261 -42.67 37.62 -69.25
CA ALA A 261 -42.11 36.70 -68.27
C ALA A 261 -40.57 36.74 -68.18
N ILE A 262 -39.89 37.06 -69.29
CA ILE A 262 -38.41 37.13 -69.37
C ILE A 262 -37.79 38.00 -68.26
N PRO A 263 -38.19 39.28 -68.07
CA PRO A 263 -37.59 40.13 -67.05
C PRO A 263 -37.84 39.63 -65.62
N PHE A 264 -38.98 38.97 -65.35
CA PHE A 264 -39.24 38.36 -64.04
C PHE A 264 -38.31 37.18 -63.78
N ARG A 265 -38.09 36.32 -64.78
CA ARG A 265 -37.14 35.22 -64.70
C ARG A 265 -35.72 35.71 -64.43
N GLU A 266 -35.22 36.64 -65.24
CA GLU A 266 -33.85 37.18 -65.08
C GLU A 266 -33.65 37.84 -63.71
N ARG A 267 -34.65 38.58 -63.23
CA ARG A 267 -34.60 39.21 -61.91
C ARG A 267 -34.67 38.18 -60.78
N ALA A 268 -35.52 37.16 -60.92
CA ALA A 268 -35.64 36.06 -59.96
C ALA A 268 -34.33 35.26 -59.89
N ASP A 269 -33.77 34.83 -61.03
CA ASP A 269 -32.51 34.09 -61.12
C ASP A 269 -31.35 34.89 -60.48
N LYS A 270 -31.26 36.19 -60.79
CA LYS A 270 -30.22 37.07 -60.23
C LYS A 270 -30.35 37.25 -58.72
N LEU A 271 -31.56 37.36 -58.18
CA LEU A 271 -31.78 37.47 -56.73
C LEU A 271 -31.59 36.12 -56.03
N GLU A 272 -32.07 35.03 -56.61
CA GLU A 272 -31.89 33.67 -56.12
C GLU A 272 -30.40 33.32 -55.98
N ALA A 273 -29.59 33.59 -57.01
CA ALA A 273 -28.15 33.37 -56.96
C ALA A 273 -27.48 34.18 -55.84
N LYS A 274 -27.89 35.44 -55.63
CA LYS A 274 -27.36 36.28 -54.54
C LYS A 274 -27.76 35.76 -53.16
N GLU A 275 -29.01 35.36 -52.98
CA GLU A 275 -29.50 34.84 -51.70
C GLU A 275 -28.85 33.50 -51.37
N LEU A 276 -28.71 32.60 -52.35
CA LEU A 276 -28.03 31.32 -52.16
C LEU A 276 -26.56 31.50 -51.74
N GLU A 277 -25.84 32.45 -52.34
CA GLU A 277 -24.47 32.77 -51.94
C GLU A 277 -24.42 33.33 -50.50
N GLN A 278 -25.32 34.23 -50.13
CA GLN A 278 -25.42 34.71 -48.75
C GLN A 278 -25.72 33.59 -47.76
N GLN A 279 -26.62 32.66 -48.12
CA GLN A 279 -26.93 31.51 -47.28
C GLN A 279 -25.75 30.55 -47.18
N ARG A 280 -24.98 30.36 -48.26
CA ARG A 280 -23.73 29.58 -48.24
C ARG A 280 -22.73 30.19 -47.27
N GLN A 281 -22.54 31.51 -47.32
CA GLN A 281 -21.67 32.20 -46.37
C GLN A 281 -22.15 32.08 -44.92
N LYS A 282 -23.46 32.19 -44.67
CA LYS A 282 -24.04 31.96 -43.33
C LYS A 282 -23.79 30.53 -42.85
N PHE A 283 -23.94 29.55 -43.73
CA PHE A 283 -23.67 28.15 -43.41
C PHE A 283 -22.19 27.93 -43.06
N ILE A 284 -21.27 28.44 -43.87
CA ILE A 284 -19.82 28.35 -43.61
C ILE A 284 -19.47 28.98 -42.26
N ARG A 285 -20.02 30.17 -41.95
CA ARG A 285 -19.81 30.82 -40.64
C ARG A 285 -20.32 29.94 -39.49
N ALA A 286 -21.55 29.43 -39.60
CA ALA A 286 -22.12 28.56 -38.57
C ALA A 286 -21.32 27.27 -38.37
N PHE A 287 -20.88 26.64 -39.46
CA PHE A 287 -20.04 25.44 -39.44
C PHE A 287 -18.69 25.70 -38.77
N ASN A 288 -18.05 26.84 -39.07
CA ASN A 288 -16.80 27.25 -38.43
C ASN A 288 -16.98 27.55 -36.94
N THR A 289 -18.07 28.23 -36.55
CA THR A 289 -18.39 28.46 -35.13
C THR A 289 -18.57 27.14 -34.37
N GLN A 290 -19.24 26.15 -34.98
CA GLN A 290 -19.38 24.82 -34.37
C GLN A 290 -18.03 24.09 -34.25
N ARG A 291 -17.16 24.21 -35.25
CA ARG A 291 -15.79 23.68 -35.20
C ARG A 291 -14.97 24.32 -34.07
N GLU A 292 -15.09 25.63 -33.90
CA GLU A 292 -14.43 26.37 -32.82
C GLU A 292 -14.94 25.94 -31.43
N GLN A 293 -16.26 25.76 -31.27
CA GLN A 293 -16.85 25.22 -30.04
C GLN A 293 -16.35 23.80 -29.72
N LEU A 294 -16.14 22.97 -30.75
CA LEU A 294 -15.55 21.63 -30.58
C LEU A 294 -14.11 21.72 -30.07
N LEU A 295 -13.29 22.60 -30.66
CA LEU A 295 -11.92 22.86 -30.20
C LEU A 295 -11.87 23.39 -28.75
N GLU A 296 -12.76 24.31 -28.39
CA GLU A 296 -12.87 24.81 -27.02
C GLU A 296 -13.25 23.68 -26.04
N THR A 297 -14.16 22.79 -26.46
CA THR A 297 -14.54 21.60 -25.69
C THR A 297 -13.33 20.67 -25.49
N HIS A 298 -12.56 20.40 -26.55
CA HIS A 298 -11.35 19.58 -26.49
C HIS A 298 -10.31 20.18 -25.52
N ALA A 299 -10.08 21.49 -25.61
CA ALA A 299 -9.19 22.21 -24.72
C ALA A 299 -9.65 22.15 -23.26
N SER A 300 -10.96 22.28 -23.01
CA SER A 300 -11.53 22.13 -21.66
C SER A 300 -11.37 20.70 -21.14
N GLN A 301 -11.57 19.68 -21.97
CA GLN A 301 -11.38 18.28 -21.60
C GLN A 301 -9.93 18.01 -21.21
N LYS A 302 -8.96 18.47 -22.02
CA LYS A 302 -7.53 18.34 -21.75
C LYS A 302 -7.14 19.01 -20.43
N ARG A 303 -7.59 20.25 -20.19
CA ARG A 303 -7.37 20.95 -18.90
C ARG A 303 -7.95 20.19 -17.70
N CYS A 304 -9.15 19.62 -17.85
CA CYS A 304 -9.76 18.81 -16.79
C CYS A 304 -8.99 17.52 -16.53
N PHE A 305 -8.50 16.87 -17.59
CA PHE A 305 -7.65 15.69 -17.50
C PHE A 305 -6.34 15.99 -16.76
N GLU A 306 -5.61 17.03 -17.19
CA GLU A 306 -4.36 17.48 -16.56
C GLU A 306 -4.55 17.81 -15.08
N ARG A 307 -5.60 18.57 -14.72
CA ARG A 307 -5.89 18.91 -13.33
C ARG A 307 -6.25 17.68 -12.49
N ASN A 308 -6.97 16.72 -13.06
CA ASN A 308 -7.29 15.48 -12.37
C ASN A 308 -6.02 14.66 -12.12
N TRP A 309 -5.14 14.61 -13.11
CA TRP A 309 -3.84 13.96 -12.99
C TRP A 309 -2.96 14.61 -11.94
N GLU A 310 -2.86 15.94 -11.94
CA GLU A 310 -2.12 16.72 -10.94
C GLU A 310 -2.56 16.37 -9.51
N ARG A 311 -3.87 16.24 -9.26
CA ARG A 311 -4.40 15.81 -7.95
C ARG A 311 -4.07 14.36 -7.61
N LYS A 312 -4.01 13.47 -8.60
CA LYS A 312 -3.58 12.08 -8.41
C LYS A 312 -2.10 12.07 -8.02
N TRP A 313 -1.28 12.86 -8.73
CA TRP A 313 0.14 13.02 -8.49
C TRP A 313 0.46 13.63 -7.13
N GLU A 314 -0.27 14.67 -6.72
CA GLU A 314 -0.09 15.30 -5.42
C GLU A 314 -0.36 14.30 -4.27
N ARG A 315 -1.39 13.46 -4.40
CA ARG A 315 -1.68 12.40 -3.42
C ARG A 315 -0.57 11.35 -3.39
N PHE A 316 -0.12 10.89 -4.55
CA PHE A 316 0.99 9.95 -4.68
C PHE A 316 2.27 10.49 -4.02
N ASN A 317 2.63 11.75 -4.25
CA ASN A 317 3.80 12.35 -3.62
C ASN A 317 3.65 12.48 -2.10
N LYS A 318 2.46 12.86 -1.60
CA LYS A 318 2.21 12.92 -0.16
C LYS A 318 2.35 11.55 0.50
N GLU A 319 1.88 10.48 -0.14
CA GLU A 319 2.01 9.12 0.35
C GLU A 319 3.47 8.68 0.39
N LYS A 320 4.20 8.90 -0.71
CA LYS A 320 5.66 8.67 -0.80
C LYS A 320 6.43 9.41 0.30
N GLU A 321 6.22 10.73 0.41
CA GLU A 321 6.90 11.57 1.41
C GLU A 321 6.58 11.11 2.83
N HIS A 322 5.34 10.72 3.08
CA HIS A 322 4.92 10.22 4.38
C HIS A 322 5.67 8.93 4.75
N GLU A 323 5.69 7.94 3.86
CA GLU A 323 6.37 6.67 4.10
C GLU A 323 7.87 6.83 4.30
N ILE A 324 8.54 7.57 3.40
CA ILE A 324 9.97 7.87 3.51
C ILE A 324 10.27 8.65 4.81
N SER A 325 9.41 9.59 5.20
CA SER A 325 9.56 10.32 6.48
C SER A 325 9.45 9.42 7.71
N VAL A 326 8.54 8.44 7.69
CA VAL A 326 8.38 7.46 8.78
C VAL A 326 9.63 6.57 8.90
N LEU A 327 10.18 6.10 7.78
CA LEU A 327 11.40 5.28 7.77
C LEU A 327 12.61 6.08 8.27
N HIS A 328 12.80 7.32 7.82
CA HIS A 328 13.84 8.21 8.34
C HIS A 328 13.74 8.43 9.86
N LYS A 329 12.53 8.69 10.37
CA LYS A 329 12.30 8.83 11.83
C LYS A 329 12.65 7.56 12.59
N THR A 330 12.36 6.40 12.00
CA THR A 330 12.68 5.10 12.59
C THR A 330 14.19 4.88 12.66
N ILE A 331 14.92 5.18 11.59
CA ILE A 331 16.39 5.14 11.56
C ILE A 331 16.98 6.08 12.63
N ALA A 332 16.54 7.34 12.66
CA ALA A 332 17.02 8.32 13.64
C ALA A 332 16.74 7.91 15.10
N ASN A 333 15.64 7.19 15.36
CA ASN A 333 15.33 6.64 16.67
C ASN A 333 16.31 5.53 17.06
N PHE A 334 16.60 4.59 16.14
CA PHE A 334 17.59 3.54 16.39
C PHE A 334 19.00 4.11 16.59
N GLU A 335 19.42 5.08 15.77
CA GLU A 335 20.70 5.76 15.92
C GLU A 335 20.83 6.44 17.29
N ARG A 336 19.79 7.15 17.74
CA ARG A 336 19.75 7.75 19.08
C ARG A 336 19.87 6.70 20.18
N LYS A 337 19.14 5.59 20.08
CA LYS A 337 19.20 4.50 21.06
C LYS A 337 20.56 3.84 21.14
N ILE A 338 21.21 3.65 19.99
CA ILE A 338 22.58 3.12 19.92
C ILE A 338 23.53 4.11 20.60
N GLY A 339 23.47 5.40 20.26
CA GLY A 339 24.32 6.42 20.89
C GLY A 339 24.12 6.54 22.41
N MET A 340 22.90 6.35 22.92
CA MET A 340 22.67 6.31 24.37
C MET A 340 23.35 5.11 25.05
N LEU A 341 23.31 3.92 24.44
CA LEU A 341 23.95 2.72 25.00
C LEU A 341 25.47 2.77 24.91
N GLU A 342 26.01 3.30 23.80
CA GLU A 342 27.46 3.46 23.62
C GLU A 342 28.01 4.48 24.65
N ASN A 343 27.29 5.57 24.92
CA ASN A 343 27.67 6.50 25.99
C ASN A 343 27.55 5.88 27.39
N GLU A 344 26.55 5.02 27.65
CA GLU A 344 26.41 4.33 28.94
C GLU A 344 27.58 3.37 29.20
N THR A 345 28.10 2.70 28.17
CA THR A 345 29.24 1.77 28.33
C THR A 345 30.55 2.49 28.70
N ASP A 346 30.73 3.74 28.27
CA ASP A 346 31.95 4.51 28.55
C ASP A 346 32.03 5.06 29.98
N PHE A 347 30.90 5.15 30.70
CA PHE A 347 30.84 5.73 32.06
C PHE A 347 30.99 4.74 33.22
N VAL A 348 31.03 3.42 32.96
CA VAL A 348 31.06 2.38 34.02
C VAL A 348 32.42 2.28 34.73
N THR A 349 33.50 2.88 34.19
CA THR A 349 34.84 2.85 34.79
C THR A 349 35.08 3.88 35.91
N ALA A 350 34.13 4.78 36.19
CA ALA A 350 34.25 5.70 37.31
C ALA A 350 33.49 5.13 38.54
N PRO A 351 34.16 4.88 39.69
CA PRO A 351 33.48 4.45 40.91
C PRO A 351 32.52 5.55 41.36
N SER A 352 31.24 5.36 41.03
CA SER A 352 30.17 6.29 41.39
C SER A 352 29.98 6.25 42.90
N THR A 353 30.46 7.29 43.58
CA THR A 353 30.14 7.53 44.98
C THR A 353 28.61 7.61 45.12
N PRO A 354 28.02 6.99 46.17
CA PRO A 354 26.57 6.93 46.33
C PRO A 354 26.01 8.34 46.51
N ARG A 355 25.50 8.91 45.42
CA ARG A 355 24.88 10.23 45.42
C ARG A 355 23.52 10.11 46.10
N HIS A 356 23.46 10.45 47.38
CA HIS A 356 22.22 10.68 48.12
C HIS A 356 21.34 11.67 47.35
N THR A 357 20.34 11.16 46.63
CA THR A 357 19.28 12.00 46.07
C THR A 357 18.26 12.26 47.17
N PRO A 358 17.97 13.54 47.52
CA PRO A 358 16.91 13.84 48.46
C PRO A 358 15.58 13.41 47.82
N ARG A 359 14.88 12.53 48.55
CA ARG A 359 13.55 12.01 48.24
C ARG A 359 12.54 13.17 48.29
N VAL A 360 12.40 13.91 47.21
CA VAL A 360 11.35 14.94 47.07
C VAL A 360 10.02 14.23 46.84
N SER A 361 9.24 14.15 47.91
CA SER A 361 7.81 13.84 47.88
C SER A 361 7.04 14.99 47.26
N SER A 362 6.80 14.96 45.93
CA SER A 362 5.77 15.77 45.29
C SER A 362 4.62 14.88 44.83
N ARG A 363 3.72 14.58 45.78
CA ARG A 363 2.32 14.29 45.49
C ARG A 363 1.73 15.54 44.85
N GLN A 364 1.64 15.58 43.53
CA GLN A 364 0.60 16.35 42.86
C GLN A 364 -0.15 15.44 41.91
N SER A 365 -1.33 15.05 42.40
CA SER A 365 -2.45 14.49 41.68
C SER A 365 -2.83 15.43 40.54
N THR A 366 -2.31 15.18 39.33
CA THR A 366 -2.96 15.65 38.11
C THR A 366 -4.12 14.71 37.83
N MET A 367 -5.32 15.22 38.08
CA MET A 367 -6.54 14.54 37.68
C MET A 367 -6.52 14.34 36.16
N ASN A 368 -6.59 13.08 35.76
CA ASN A 368 -6.94 12.65 34.42
C ASN A 368 -8.35 13.14 34.09
N ARG A 369 -8.45 14.38 33.59
CA ARG A 369 -9.65 14.90 32.96
C ARG A 369 -9.68 14.31 31.55
N ALA A 370 -10.51 13.29 31.37
CA ALA A 370 -10.79 12.71 30.06
C ALA A 370 -11.16 13.84 29.07
N PRO A 371 -10.60 13.88 27.85
CA PRO A 371 -11.06 14.81 26.84
C PRO A 371 -12.49 14.44 26.50
N MET A 372 -13.44 15.32 26.85
CA MET A 372 -14.79 15.22 26.35
C MET A 372 -14.72 15.15 24.83
N ARG A 373 -15.31 14.07 24.31
CA ARG A 373 -15.53 13.81 22.90
C ARG A 373 -16.45 14.91 22.37
N THR A 374 -15.88 16.00 21.87
CA THR A 374 -16.62 17.01 21.14
C THR A 374 -17.07 16.37 19.83
N THR A 375 -18.35 16.03 19.77
CA THR A 375 -19.04 15.78 18.50
C THR A 375 -18.88 17.02 17.61
N PRO A 376 -18.48 16.89 16.34
CA PRO A 376 -18.43 18.02 15.42
C PRO A 376 -19.86 18.39 14.99
N ALA A 377 -20.61 19.02 15.89
CA ALA A 377 -21.91 19.62 15.61
C ALA A 377 -21.73 21.07 15.15
N ASN A 378 -20.91 21.30 14.12
CA ASN A 378 -20.93 22.57 13.41
C ASN A 378 -20.32 22.46 12.01
N MET A 379 -20.90 21.61 11.16
CA MET A 379 -20.74 21.77 9.73
C MET A 379 -21.96 22.51 9.19
N ASN A 380 -21.68 23.71 8.70
CA ASN A 380 -22.58 24.66 8.06
C ASN A 380 -23.58 23.95 7.11
N ALA A 381 -24.88 24.05 7.39
CA ALA A 381 -25.94 23.37 6.63
C ALA A 381 -25.91 23.71 5.12
N ARG A 382 -25.28 24.83 4.74
CA ARG A 382 -25.10 25.28 3.35
C ARG A 382 -24.21 24.35 2.51
N VAL A 383 -23.31 23.57 3.12
CA VAL A 383 -22.43 22.64 2.39
C VAL A 383 -23.14 21.32 2.04
N ARG A 384 -24.13 20.88 2.85
CA ARG A 384 -24.92 19.67 2.54
C ARG A 384 -25.82 19.83 1.31
N ASN A 385 -26.33 21.03 1.07
CA ASN A 385 -27.22 21.27 -0.08
C ASN A 385 -26.50 21.32 -1.43
N ILE A 386 -25.18 21.58 -1.45
CA ILE A 386 -24.39 21.61 -2.71
C ILE A 386 -24.01 20.18 -3.15
N ALA A 387 -23.78 19.26 -2.20
CA ALA A 387 -23.50 17.86 -2.52
C ALA A 387 -24.75 17.11 -3.01
N ALA A 388 -25.92 17.39 -2.44
CA ALA A 388 -27.18 16.76 -2.88
C ALA A 388 -27.69 17.31 -4.24
N SER A 389 -27.40 18.58 -4.57
CA SER A 389 -27.86 19.19 -5.83
C SER A 389 -27.07 18.76 -7.08
N ARG A 390 -25.92 18.08 -6.92
CA ARG A 390 -25.12 17.56 -8.05
C ARG A 390 -25.46 16.12 -8.45
N MET A 391 -26.21 15.38 -7.63
CA MET A 391 -26.55 13.97 -7.92
C MET A 391 -27.83 13.77 -8.73
N THR A 392 -28.59 14.82 -9.06
CA THR A 392 -29.89 14.68 -9.78
C THR A 392 -29.97 15.41 -11.12
N GLN A 393 -28.85 15.89 -11.68
CA GLN A 393 -28.86 16.30 -13.09
C GLN A 393 -29.00 15.07 -13.98
N LYS A 394 -30.26 14.72 -14.27
CA LYS A 394 -30.66 13.79 -15.31
C LYS A 394 -29.93 14.20 -16.60
N LYS A 395 -28.98 13.38 -17.03
CA LYS A 395 -28.41 13.47 -18.37
C LYS A 395 -29.57 13.48 -19.37
N PRO A 396 -29.60 14.39 -20.36
CA PRO A 396 -30.58 14.29 -21.43
C PRO A 396 -30.39 12.94 -22.12
N VAL A 397 -31.45 12.14 -22.14
CA VAL A 397 -31.51 10.89 -22.89
C VAL A 397 -31.43 11.26 -24.36
N ILE A 398 -30.22 11.20 -24.93
CA ILE A 398 -30.01 11.22 -26.37
C ILE A 398 -30.58 9.90 -26.88
N ARG A 399 -31.83 9.93 -27.37
CA ARG A 399 -32.41 8.83 -28.14
C ARG A 399 -31.53 8.64 -29.38
N ARG A 400 -30.67 7.61 -29.36
CA ARG A 400 -30.06 7.07 -30.56
C ARG A 400 -31.19 6.62 -31.47
N VAL A 401 -31.40 7.34 -32.57
CA VAL A 401 -32.20 6.87 -33.69
C VAL A 401 -31.41 5.69 -34.30
N PRO A 402 -31.97 4.48 -34.37
CA PRO A 402 -31.30 3.38 -35.04
C PRO A 402 -31.14 3.73 -36.52
N SER A 403 -29.87 3.78 -36.97
CA SER A 403 -29.52 3.86 -38.38
C SER A 403 -29.97 2.56 -39.03
N ALA A 404 -31.11 2.61 -39.74
CA ALA A 404 -31.53 1.55 -40.63
C ALA A 404 -30.67 1.66 -41.90
N ARG A 405 -29.59 0.87 -41.98
CA ARG A 405 -28.94 0.54 -43.25
C ARG A 405 -28.16 -0.76 -43.14
N GLU A 406 -28.25 -1.52 -44.24
CA GLU A 406 -27.46 -2.70 -44.61
C GLU A 406 -27.96 -4.06 -44.10
N GLN A 407 -29.10 -4.47 -44.64
CA GLN A 407 -29.19 -5.81 -45.23
C GLN A 407 -28.95 -5.68 -46.74
N VAL A 408 -27.72 -5.97 -47.18
CA VAL A 408 -27.41 -6.39 -48.55
C VAL A 408 -26.30 -7.43 -48.46
N TYR A 409 -26.70 -8.70 -48.37
CA TYR A 409 -26.23 -9.89 -49.10
C TYR A 409 -26.60 -11.16 -48.32
#